data_AF-Q5VQT6-F1
#
_entry.id   AF-Q5VQT6-F1
#
_cell.length_a   1.000
_cell.length_b   1.000
_cell.length_c   1.000
_cell.angle_alpha   90.00
_cell.angle_beta   90.00
_cell.angle_gamma   90.00
#
_symmetry.space_group_name_H-M   'P 1'
#
loop_
_entity.id
_entity.type
_entity.pdbx_description
1 polymer ?
#
loop_
_entity_poly.entity_id
_entity_poly.type
_entity_poly.pdbx_seq_one_letter_code
_entity_poly.pdbx_strand_id
1 'polypeptide(L)'
;MVYSGPGVERPVFFRPRFPHNPNGGGDRLHVYGDGSAAVVRSTVIDEPGRPRVKVVAGVDLYGFGSVVGGDWQLASTVPGELVEGFRKPYAVMTGLLSEREGVVRLVLISNCRGAWDIVWLSYDRARGEWWWVPVPDWGTKGLNVAGIAVSSTFSRLWPPAAASSCTTTTSQ
;
A
#
# COMPACT_ATOMS: atom_id res chain seq x y z
N MET A 1 0.35 -6.66 -16.39
CA MET A 1 1.52 -7.51 -16.08
C MET A 1 1.70 -8.49 -17.22
N VAL A 2 2.91 -8.66 -17.74
CA VAL A 2 3.20 -9.53 -18.90
C VAL A 2 3.86 -10.80 -18.38
N TYR A 3 3.33 -11.96 -18.75
CA TYR A 3 3.97 -13.25 -18.48
C TYR A 3 4.60 -13.78 -19.77
N SER A 4 5.86 -14.21 -19.68
CA SER A 4 6.62 -14.85 -20.75
C SER A 4 7.30 -16.10 -20.17
N GLY A 5 6.55 -17.19 -20.05
CA GLY A 5 7.07 -18.49 -19.62
C GLY A 5 7.45 -19.39 -20.81
N PRO A 6 8.18 -20.49 -20.56
CA PRO A 6 8.51 -21.45 -21.63
C PRO A 6 7.23 -22.03 -22.25
N GLY A 7 7.14 -21.98 -23.58
CA GLY A 7 5.96 -22.40 -24.37
C GLY A 7 4.95 -21.29 -24.68
N VAL A 8 5.18 -20.05 -24.24
CA VAL A 8 4.30 -18.91 -24.53
C VAL A 8 4.84 -18.13 -25.74
N GLU A 9 4.32 -18.41 -26.94
CA GLU A 9 4.73 -17.75 -28.20
C GLU A 9 4.34 -16.27 -28.28
N ARG A 10 3.42 -15.79 -27.43
CA ARG A 10 2.97 -14.38 -27.40
C ARG A 10 2.79 -13.87 -25.98
N PRO A 11 3.24 -12.65 -25.65
CA PRO A 11 3.08 -12.08 -24.32
C PRO A 11 1.60 -12.05 -23.91
N VAL A 12 1.28 -12.69 -22.79
CA VAL A 12 -0.08 -12.69 -22.23
C VAL A 12 -0.25 -11.48 -21.34
N PHE A 13 -1.20 -10.62 -21.70
CA PHE A 13 -1.57 -9.45 -20.91
C PHE A 13 -2.66 -9.82 -19.91
N PHE A 14 -2.28 -9.99 -18.66
CA PHE A 14 -3.27 -10.10 -17.59
C PHE A 14 -3.83 -8.71 -17.29
N ARG A 15 -5.13 -8.55 -17.53
CA ARG A 15 -5.91 -7.43 -16.99
C ARG A 15 -6.33 -7.81 -15.57
N PRO A 16 -5.84 -7.11 -14.54
CA PRO A 16 -6.25 -7.38 -13.16
C PRO A 16 -7.77 -7.32 -13.04
N ARG A 17 -8.38 -8.44 -12.66
CA ARG A 17 -9.78 -8.49 -12.23
C ARG A 17 -9.75 -8.62 -10.72
N PHE A 18 -10.18 -7.56 -10.05
CA PHE A 18 -10.39 -7.60 -8.61
C PHE A 18 -11.84 -8.02 -8.35
N PRO A 19 -12.10 -8.78 -7.28
CA PRO A 19 -13.46 -9.07 -6.85
C PRO A 19 -14.28 -7.79 -6.80
N HIS A 20 -15.47 -7.81 -7.39
CA HIS A 20 -16.35 -6.66 -7.38
C HIS A 20 -16.76 -6.36 -5.94
N ASN A 21 -16.35 -5.21 -5.40
CA ASN A 21 -16.89 -4.70 -4.15
C ASN A 21 -18.17 -3.89 -4.47
N PRO A 22 -19.37 -4.40 -4.13
CA PRO A 22 -20.65 -3.76 -4.45
C PRO A 22 -20.85 -2.43 -3.73
N ASN A 23 -20.10 -2.14 -2.66
CA ASN A 23 -20.12 -0.86 -1.96
C ASN A 23 -19.18 0.19 -2.58
N GLY A 24 -18.50 -0.14 -3.67
CA GLY A 24 -17.33 0.60 -4.16
C GLY A 24 -17.60 1.55 -5.32
N GLY A 25 -18.64 2.38 -5.23
CA GLY A 25 -18.85 3.53 -6.11
C GLY A 25 -17.93 4.70 -5.71
N GLY A 26 -16.65 4.62 -6.07
CA GLY A 26 -15.65 5.60 -5.68
C GLY A 26 -14.36 5.47 -6.49
N ASP A 27 -13.56 6.53 -6.48
CA ASP A 27 -12.26 6.54 -7.16
C ASP A 27 -11.30 5.55 -6.49
N ARG A 28 -10.50 4.84 -7.30
CA ARG A 28 -9.60 3.78 -6.84
C ARG A 28 -8.20 3.98 -7.40
N LEU A 29 -7.22 3.95 -6.51
CA LEU A 29 -5.81 3.85 -6.91
C LEU A 29 -5.37 2.39 -6.77
N HIS A 30 -4.83 1.85 -7.86
CA HIS A 30 -4.26 0.50 -7.88
C HIS A 30 -2.74 0.62 -7.91
N VAL A 31 -2.07 0.04 -6.91
CA VAL A 31 -0.62 0.03 -6.78
C VAL A 31 -0.13 -1.40 -6.91
N TYR A 32 0.85 -1.65 -7.77
CA TYR A 32 1.36 -3.01 -8.03
C TYR A 32 2.85 -3.08 -7.69
N GLY A 33 3.30 -4.24 -7.22
CA GLY A 33 4.72 -4.51 -6.97
C GLY A 33 4.92 -5.87 -6.33
N ASP A 34 6.02 -6.53 -6.68
CA ASP A 34 6.47 -7.81 -6.09
C ASP A 34 5.34 -8.85 -5.93
N GLY A 35 4.62 -9.12 -7.02
CA GLY A 35 3.54 -10.11 -7.03
C GLY A 35 2.28 -9.74 -6.22
N SER A 36 2.22 -8.51 -5.73
CA SER A 36 1.15 -8.00 -4.88
C SER A 36 0.46 -6.80 -5.54
N ALA A 37 -0.76 -6.50 -5.11
CA ALA A 37 -1.49 -5.30 -5.51
C ALA A 37 -2.23 -4.68 -4.31
N ALA A 38 -2.12 -3.37 -4.12
CA ALA A 38 -2.93 -2.64 -3.18
C ALA A 38 -4.02 -1.86 -3.93
N VAL A 39 -5.26 -1.95 -3.48
CA VAL A 39 -6.39 -1.16 -3.97
C VAL A 39 -6.77 -0.17 -2.88
N VAL A 40 -6.39 1.09 -3.09
CA VAL A 40 -6.76 2.21 -2.24
C VAL A 40 -8.11 2.74 -2.72
N ARG A 41 -9.12 2.65 -1.87
CA ARG A 41 -10.45 3.20 -2.11
C ARG A 41 -10.54 4.58 -1.51
N SER A 42 -11.18 5.48 -2.24
CA SER A 42 -11.36 6.84 -1.77
C SER A 42 -12.82 7.26 -1.85
N THR A 43 -13.20 8.07 -0.87
CA THR A 43 -14.48 8.78 -0.88
C THR A 43 -14.22 10.26 -1.11
N VAL A 44 -15.25 10.93 -1.60
CA VAL A 44 -15.22 12.36 -1.83
C VAL A 44 -15.88 13.05 -0.65
N ILE A 45 -15.22 14.08 -0.14
CA ILE A 45 -15.84 15.05 0.76
C ILE A 45 -16.22 16.26 -0.08
N ASP A 46 -17.51 16.56 -0.11
CA ASP A 46 -18.09 17.71 -0.81
C ASP A 46 -18.77 18.61 0.23
N GLU A 47 -18.07 19.67 0.65
CA GLU A 47 -18.54 20.63 1.63
C GLU A 47 -18.95 21.92 0.91
N PRO A 48 -20.14 22.49 1.20
CA PRO A 48 -20.58 23.74 0.60
C PRO A 48 -19.54 24.86 0.79
N GLY A 49 -19.14 25.50 -0.31
CA GLY A 49 -18.16 26.59 -0.29
C GLY A 49 -16.69 26.16 -0.23
N ARG A 50 -16.41 24.84 -0.30
CA ARG A 50 -15.04 24.31 -0.39
C ARG A 50 -14.85 23.48 -1.66
N PRO A 51 -13.65 23.48 -2.26
CA PRO A 51 -13.35 22.59 -3.37
C PRO A 51 -13.49 21.14 -2.95
N ARG A 52 -14.14 20.34 -3.79
CA ARG A 52 -14.25 18.89 -3.67
C ARG A 52 -12.87 18.25 -3.48
N VAL A 53 -12.69 17.47 -2.41
CA VAL A 53 -11.43 16.76 -2.11
C VAL A 53 -11.69 15.27 -1.91
N LYS A 54 -10.66 14.45 -2.15
CA LYS A 54 -10.70 13.01 -1.90
C LYS A 54 -10.05 12.70 -0.57
N VAL A 55 -10.52 11.66 0.11
CA VAL A 55 -9.88 11.08 1.29
C VAL A 55 -9.86 9.56 1.15
N VAL A 56 -8.84 8.92 1.70
CA VAL A 56 -8.78 7.45 1.73
C VAL A 56 -9.90 6.93 2.64
N ALA A 57 -10.65 5.96 2.13
CA ALA A 57 -11.73 5.28 2.84
C ALA A 57 -11.39 3.84 3.20
N GLY A 58 -10.37 3.25 2.56
CA GLY A 58 -9.90 1.91 2.87
C GLY A 58 -8.81 1.45 1.93
N VAL A 59 -8.07 0.43 2.35
CA VAL A 59 -6.98 -0.17 1.58
C VAL A 59 -7.07 -1.67 1.68
N ASP A 60 -7.14 -2.34 0.53
CA ASP A 60 -7.11 -3.80 0.44
C ASP A 60 -5.81 -4.24 -0.24
N LEU A 61 -5.17 -5.26 0.31
CA LEU A 61 -4.02 -5.93 -0.26
C LEU A 61 -4.47 -7.23 -0.92
N TYR A 62 -4.02 -7.44 -2.15
CA TYR A 62 -4.24 -8.63 -2.94
C TYR A 62 -2.91 -9.29 -3.30
N GLY A 63 -2.95 -10.61 -3.44
CA GLY A 63 -1.86 -11.40 -3.99
C GLY A 63 -2.36 -12.33 -5.09
N PHE A 64 -1.43 -12.93 -5.82
CA PHE A 64 -1.75 -14.05 -6.70
C PHE A 64 -2.20 -15.26 -5.88
N GLY A 65 -3.25 -15.92 -6.34
CA GLY A 65 -3.59 -17.26 -5.84
C GLY A 65 -2.51 -18.29 -6.18
N SER A 66 -2.67 -19.50 -5.67
CA SER A 66 -1.73 -20.62 -5.87
C SER A 66 -1.55 -21.07 -7.31
N VAL A 67 -2.37 -20.57 -8.26
CA VAL A 67 -2.38 -20.97 -9.66
C VAL A 67 -1.89 -19.82 -10.54
N VAL A 68 -0.88 -20.09 -11.38
CA VAL A 68 -0.36 -19.13 -12.37
C VAL A 68 -1.48 -18.70 -13.31
N GLY A 69 -1.69 -17.39 -13.44
CA GLY A 69 -2.77 -16.82 -14.26
C GLY A 69 -4.15 -16.83 -13.59
N GLY A 70 -4.23 -17.21 -12.32
CA GLY A 70 -5.45 -17.10 -11.51
C GLY A 70 -5.82 -15.66 -11.15
N ASP A 71 -7.03 -15.49 -10.61
CA ASP A 71 -7.54 -14.20 -10.17
C ASP A 71 -6.78 -13.65 -8.94
N TRP A 72 -6.85 -12.33 -8.76
CA TRP A 72 -6.35 -11.68 -7.55
C TRP A 72 -7.19 -12.08 -6.35
N GLN A 73 -6.53 -12.55 -5.29
CA GLN A 73 -7.18 -12.93 -4.05
C GLN A 73 -6.91 -11.90 -2.96
N LEU A 74 -7.96 -11.52 -2.22
CA LEU A 74 -7.82 -10.61 -1.10
C LEU A 74 -6.95 -11.30 -0.04
N ALA A 75 -5.79 -10.71 0.24
CA ALA A 75 -4.86 -11.20 1.24
C ALA A 75 -5.14 -10.57 2.61
N SER A 76 -5.42 -9.27 2.65
CA SER A 76 -5.73 -8.56 3.89
C SER A 76 -6.35 -7.19 3.60
N THR A 77 -7.09 -6.64 4.57
CA THR A 77 -7.59 -5.26 4.56
C THR A 77 -6.93 -4.50 5.70
N VAL A 78 -6.48 -3.28 5.43
CA VAL A 78 -5.90 -2.41 6.46
C VAL A 78 -6.98 -2.09 7.51
N PRO A 79 -6.70 -2.28 8.81
CA PRO A 79 -7.62 -1.92 9.89
C PRO A 79 -8.14 -0.48 9.77
N GLY A 80 -9.44 -0.28 10.01
CA GLY A 80 -10.08 1.04 9.87
C GLY A 80 -9.44 2.11 10.76
N GLU A 81 -9.02 1.74 11.97
CA GLU A 81 -8.30 2.63 12.90
C GLU A 81 -6.96 3.14 12.34
N LEU A 82 -6.22 2.31 11.60
CA LEU A 82 -5.00 2.74 10.90
C LEU A 82 -5.35 3.67 9.75
N VAL A 83 -6.41 3.36 8.99
CA VAL A 83 -6.88 4.23 7.89
C VAL A 83 -7.26 5.62 8.41
N GLU A 84 -8.02 5.69 9.49
CA GLU A 84 -8.41 6.96 10.11
C GLU A 84 -7.19 7.73 10.63
N GLY A 85 -6.15 7.04 11.13
CA GLY A 85 -4.91 7.66 11.58
C GLY A 85 -4.19 8.48 10.50
N PHE A 86 -4.23 8.06 9.24
CA PHE A 86 -3.62 8.79 8.11
C PHE A 86 -4.64 9.44 7.17
N ARG A 87 -5.93 9.46 7.54
CA ARG A 87 -6.99 10.01 6.70
C ARG A 87 -6.80 11.52 6.53
N LYS A 88 -6.34 11.92 5.35
CA LYS A 88 -6.16 13.33 4.99
C LYS A 88 -6.70 13.64 3.59
N PRO A 89 -7.14 14.89 3.33
CA PRO A 89 -7.51 15.33 2.00
C PRO A 89 -6.34 15.22 1.02
N TYR A 90 -6.63 14.75 -0.18
CA TYR A 90 -5.68 14.74 -1.29
C TYR A 90 -6.36 15.11 -2.62
N ALA A 91 -5.57 15.69 -3.52
CA ALA A 91 -5.97 15.96 -4.91
C ALA A 91 -5.40 14.89 -5.86
N VAL A 92 -4.12 14.54 -5.66
CA VAL A 92 -3.43 13.47 -6.38
C VAL A 92 -2.77 12.52 -5.38
N MET A 93 -2.72 11.25 -5.73
CA MET A 93 -2.05 10.21 -4.95
C MET A 93 -1.40 9.21 -5.90
N THR A 94 -0.20 8.79 -5.55
CA THR A 94 0.48 7.64 -6.15
C THR A 94 0.93 6.71 -5.04
N GLY A 95 1.38 5.51 -5.40
CA GLY A 95 1.95 4.60 -4.43
C GLY A 95 3.03 3.71 -5.01
N LEU A 96 3.75 3.08 -4.09
CA LEU A 96 4.71 2.02 -4.35
C LEU A 96 4.38 0.83 -3.47
N LEU A 97 4.47 -0.36 -4.04
CA LEU A 97 4.37 -1.61 -3.32
C LEU A 97 5.68 -2.37 -3.49
N SER A 98 6.21 -2.91 -2.40
CA SER A 98 7.36 -3.82 -2.46
C SER A 98 7.25 -4.87 -1.37
N GLU A 99 7.75 -6.07 -1.64
CA GLU A 99 7.82 -7.17 -0.70
C GLU A 99 9.29 -7.54 -0.46
N ARG A 100 9.64 -7.69 0.82
CA ARG A 100 10.95 -8.19 1.21
C ARG A 100 10.83 -8.91 2.53
N GLU A 101 11.38 -10.13 2.55
CA GLU A 101 11.44 -11.00 3.73
C GLU A 101 10.02 -11.28 4.30
N GLY A 102 9.04 -11.47 3.41
CA GLY A 102 7.65 -11.75 3.80
C GLY A 102 6.85 -10.54 4.27
N VAL A 103 7.46 -9.34 4.28
CA VAL A 103 6.78 -8.09 4.65
C VAL A 103 6.47 -7.28 3.40
N VAL A 104 5.18 -7.06 3.15
CA VAL A 104 4.70 -6.17 2.08
C VAL A 104 4.64 -4.75 2.61
N ARG A 105 5.26 -3.82 1.89
CA ARG A 105 5.34 -2.40 2.24
C ARG A 105 4.61 -1.59 1.18
N LEU A 106 3.61 -0.83 1.63
CA LEU A 106 2.87 0.11 0.81
C LEU A 106 3.26 1.52 1.23
N VAL A 107 3.82 2.29 0.31
CA VAL A 107 4.07 3.72 0.49
C VAL A 107 3.08 4.47 -0.38
N LEU A 108 2.24 5.29 0.23
CA LEU A 108 1.35 6.22 -0.46
C LEU A 108 1.92 7.62 -0.35
N ILE A 109 1.93 8.33 -1.47
CA ILE A 109 2.39 9.71 -1.51
C ILE A 109 1.28 10.52 -2.14
N SER A 110 0.86 11.56 -1.41
CA SER A 110 -0.26 12.38 -1.81
C SER A 110 0.11 13.86 -1.77
N ASN A 111 -0.61 14.63 -2.59
CA ASN A 111 -0.51 16.09 -2.58
C ASN A 111 -1.90 16.70 -2.55
N CYS A 112 -2.07 17.71 -1.70
CA CYS A 112 -3.26 18.56 -1.67
C CYS A 112 -2.84 20.03 -1.64
N ARG A 113 -3.05 20.76 -2.74
CA ARG A 113 -2.76 22.19 -2.85
C ARG A 113 -1.33 22.55 -2.46
N GLY A 114 -0.38 21.69 -2.82
CA GLY A 114 1.03 21.89 -2.52
C GLY A 114 1.50 21.29 -1.20
N ALA A 115 0.60 20.84 -0.32
CA ALA A 115 0.98 20.09 0.88
C ALA A 115 1.18 18.61 0.51
N TRP A 116 2.37 18.09 0.80
CA TRP A 116 2.72 16.70 0.58
C TRP A 116 2.49 15.86 1.84
N ASP A 117 2.09 14.61 1.66
CA ASP A 117 1.94 13.65 2.75
C ASP A 117 2.43 12.27 2.30
N ILE A 118 3.13 11.57 3.19
CA ILE A 118 3.65 10.22 2.97
C ILE A 118 3.08 9.31 4.04
N VAL A 119 2.42 8.24 3.59
CA VAL A 119 1.92 7.17 4.45
C VAL A 119 2.70 5.92 4.13
N TRP A 120 3.27 5.27 5.15
CA TRP A 120 3.98 4.01 5.00
C TRP A 120 3.31 2.94 5.84
N LEU A 121 2.70 1.97 5.18
CA LEU A 121 2.10 0.79 5.81
C LEU A 121 2.97 -0.44 5.55
N SER A 122 3.06 -1.32 6.53
CA SER A 122 3.70 -2.62 6.38
C SER A 122 2.75 -3.72 6.83
N TYR A 123 2.74 -4.82 6.08
CA TYR A 123 1.97 -6.01 6.36
C TYR A 123 2.92 -7.20 6.48
N ASP A 124 2.98 -7.80 7.67
CA ASP A 124 3.70 -9.06 7.90
C ASP A 124 2.80 -10.22 7.48
N ARG A 125 3.19 -10.93 6.42
CA ARG A 125 2.41 -12.06 5.90
C ARG A 125 2.38 -13.25 6.87
N ALA A 126 3.43 -13.45 7.67
CA ALA A 126 3.50 -14.55 8.61
C ALA A 126 2.59 -14.31 9.83
N ARG A 127 2.48 -13.05 10.27
CA ARG A 127 1.62 -12.66 11.39
C ARG A 127 0.20 -12.29 10.99
N GLY A 128 -0.01 -11.90 9.74
CA GLY A 128 -1.29 -11.36 9.28
C GLY A 128 -1.58 -9.97 9.84
N GLU A 129 -0.55 -9.21 10.20
CA GLU A 129 -0.68 -7.95 10.94
C GLU A 129 -0.23 -6.75 10.10
N TRP A 130 -0.93 -5.62 10.29
CA TRP A 130 -0.56 -4.32 9.73
C TRP A 130 0.04 -3.42 10.80
N TRP A 131 0.99 -2.58 10.40
CA TRP A 131 1.41 -1.43 11.19
C TRP A 131 1.74 -0.24 10.30
N TRP A 132 1.59 0.95 10.89
CA TRP A 132 2.04 2.21 10.31
C TRP A 132 3.49 2.46 10.71
N VAL A 133 4.36 2.65 9.73
CA VAL A 133 5.75 3.07 9.91
C VAL A 133 5.80 4.59 9.97
N PRO A 134 6.31 5.20 11.06
CA PRO A 134 6.51 6.65 11.13
C PRO A 134 7.47 7.11 10.03
N VAL A 135 7.06 8.14 9.28
CA VAL A 135 7.92 8.80 8.30
C VAL A 135 8.15 10.23 8.79
N PRO A 136 9.39 10.77 8.72
CA PRO A 136 9.63 12.16 9.10
C PRO A 136 8.77 13.11 8.30
N ASP A 137 8.26 14.17 8.94
CA ASP A 137 7.64 15.28 8.23
C ASP A 137 8.76 16.19 7.70
N TRP A 138 8.86 16.27 6.38
CA TRP A 138 9.88 17.06 5.70
C TRP A 138 9.41 18.50 5.42
N GLY A 139 8.17 18.87 5.80
CA GLY A 139 7.61 20.20 5.56
C GLY A 139 7.55 20.56 4.07
N THR A 140 7.61 19.57 3.19
CA THR A 140 7.77 19.76 1.75
C THR A 140 6.54 20.40 1.14
N LYS A 141 6.76 21.49 0.40
CA LYS A 141 5.73 22.20 -0.36
C LYS A 141 6.06 22.14 -1.84
N GLY A 142 5.05 21.95 -2.69
CA GLY A 142 5.23 21.99 -4.14
C GLY A 142 4.03 21.43 -4.90
N LEU A 143 3.74 21.99 -6.07
CA LEU A 143 2.50 21.70 -6.81
C LEU A 143 2.57 20.46 -7.71
N ASN A 144 3.76 19.92 -7.99
CA ASN A 144 3.95 18.91 -9.04
C ASN A 144 4.41 17.56 -8.46
N VAL A 145 3.70 16.49 -8.82
CA VAL A 145 4.12 15.10 -8.57
C VAL A 145 4.74 14.54 -9.85
N ALA A 146 6.00 14.88 -10.12
CA ALA A 146 6.73 14.41 -11.30
C ALA A 146 7.79 13.37 -10.91
N GLY A 147 7.35 12.13 -10.70
CA GLY A 147 8.22 10.98 -10.42
C GLY A 147 8.79 10.98 -9.00
N ILE A 148 8.69 9.83 -8.32
CA ILE A 148 9.27 9.63 -7.00
C ILE A 148 10.03 8.30 -7.03
N ALA A 149 11.28 8.32 -6.60
CA ALA A 149 12.07 7.13 -6.39
C ALA A 149 12.20 6.89 -4.89
N VAL A 150 11.57 5.81 -4.40
CA VAL A 150 11.77 5.32 -3.03
C VAL A 150 12.74 4.16 -3.11
N SER A 151 13.90 4.28 -2.46
CA SER A 151 14.89 3.21 -2.42
C SER A 151 14.82 2.46 -1.09
N SER A 152 14.84 1.13 -1.15
CA SER A 152 14.89 0.26 0.01
C SER A 152 16.28 0.26 0.70
N THR A 153 17.29 0.92 0.12
CA THR A 153 18.61 1.07 0.76
C THR A 153 18.57 1.85 2.07
N PHE A 154 17.53 2.65 2.33
CA PHE A 154 17.36 3.39 3.59
C PHE A 154 16.92 2.49 4.78
N SER A 155 16.60 1.22 4.54
CA SER A 155 16.24 0.26 5.61
C SER A 155 17.35 0.01 6.65
N ARG A 156 18.61 0.39 6.35
CA ARG A 156 19.74 0.32 7.31
C ARG A 156 19.83 1.48 8.30
N LEU A 157 19.06 2.57 8.10
CA LEU A 157 19.10 3.74 8.99
C LEU A 157 18.04 3.70 10.11
N TRP A 158 17.18 2.67 10.13
CA TRP A 158 16.19 2.49 11.18
C TRP A 158 16.64 1.34 12.10
N PRO A 159 16.58 1.50 13.44
CA PRO A 159 17.15 0.50 14.34
C PRO A 159 16.44 -0.86 14.14
N PRO A 160 17.20 -1.97 14.04
CA PRO A 160 16.60 -3.30 14.05
C PRO A 160 15.81 -3.44 15.36
N ALA A 161 14.58 -3.97 15.26
CA ALA A 161 13.79 -4.32 16.44
C ALA A 161 14.67 -5.13 17.40
N ALA A 162 14.68 -4.71 18.67
CA ALA A 162 15.49 -5.36 19.69
C ALA A 162 15.20 -6.86 19.70
N ALA A 163 16.25 -7.68 19.69
CA ALA A 163 16.13 -9.12 19.78
C ALA A 163 15.39 -9.47 21.08
N SER A 164 14.25 -10.17 20.96
CA SER A 164 13.58 -10.73 22.13
C SER A 164 14.51 -11.72 22.82
N SER A 165 15.04 -11.35 23.99
CA SER A 165 15.72 -12.28 24.88
C SER A 165 14.68 -13.21 25.50
N CYS A 166 14.47 -14.38 24.89
CA CYS A 166 13.74 -15.47 25.53
C CYS A 166 14.69 -16.13 26.55
N THR A 167 14.52 -15.80 27.82
CA THR A 167 15.18 -16.45 28.94
C THR A 167 14.55 -17.83 29.14
N THR A 168 15.26 -18.88 28.72
CA THR A 168 14.93 -20.26 29.08
C THR A 168 15.15 -20.43 30.59
N THR A 169 14.06 -20.55 31.36
CA THR A 169 14.14 -20.96 32.76
C THR A 169 14.05 -22.47 32.81
N THR A 170 15.19 -23.12 33.08
CA THR A 170 15.22 -24.56 33.39
C THR A 170 14.88 -24.72 34.88
N SER A 171 13.73 -25.33 35.19
CA SER A 171 13.43 -25.81 36.54
C SER A 171 14.04 -27.19 36.74
N GLN A 172 14.82 -27.36 37.82
CA GLN A 172 15.13 -28.67 38.41
C GLN A 172 13.92 -29.19 39.19
#